data_AF-A0A1V6AXR0-F1
#
_entry.id   AF-A0A1V6AXR0-F1
#
_cell.length_a   1.000
_cell.length_b   1.000
_cell.length_c   1.000
_cell.angle_alpha   90.00
_cell.angle_beta   90.00
_cell.angle_gamma   90.00
#
_symmetry.space_group_name_H-M   'P 1'
#
loop_
_entity.id
_entity.type
_entity.pdbx_description
1 polymer ?
#
loop_
_entity_poly.entity_id
_entity_poly.type
_entity_poly.pdbx_seq_one_letter_code
_entity_poly.pdbx_strand_id
1 'polypeptide(L)' 'MSLIQSCKNCDVNPWEYLNDMLRRIMGHPVNRLRELLPDQWKPQTR' A
#
# COMPACT_ATOMS: atom_id res chain seq x y z
N MET A 1 7.95 -12.83 -6.81
CA MET A 1 7.95 -11.35 -6.84
C MET A 1 7.68 -10.86 -5.42
N SER A 2 8.42 -9.88 -4.92
CA SER A 2 8.20 -9.30 -3.58
C SER A 2 7.32 -8.06 -3.68
N LEU A 3 6.52 -7.79 -2.64
CA LEU A 3 5.72 -6.56 -2.52
C LEU A 3 6.59 -5.30 -2.70
N ILE A 4 7.84 -5.34 -2.19
CA ILE A 4 8.82 -4.26 -2.31
C ILE A 4 9.23 -4.03 -3.78
N GLN A 5 9.33 -5.11 -4.56
CA GLN A 5 9.63 -4.99 -6.00
C GLN A 5 8.48 -4.28 -6.72
N SER A 6 7.22 -4.58 -6.36
CA SER A 6 6.06 -3.86 -6.89
C SER A 6 6.06 -2.39 -6.50
N CYS A 7 6.39 -2.05 -5.24
CA CYS A 7 6.55 -0.64 -4.82
C CYS A 7 7.60 0.09 -5.66
N LYS A 8 8.77 -0.54 -5.89
CA LYS A 8 9.82 0.04 -6.75
C LYS A 8 9.34 0.27 -8.18
N ASN A 9 8.59 -0.68 -8.73
CA ASN A 9 8.06 -0.56 -10.09
C ASN A 9 6.98 0.53 -10.21
N CYS A 10 6.26 0.83 -9.12
CA CYS A 10 5.26 1.89 -9.04
C CYS A 10 5.85 3.25 -8.62
N ASP A 11 7.19 3.37 -8.48
CA ASP A 11 7.88 4.55 -7.95
C ASP A 11 7.39 4.98 -6.55
N VAL A 12 6.92 4.02 -5.76
CA VAL A 12 6.39 4.24 -4.41
C VAL A 12 7.47 3.91 -3.38
N ASN A 13 7.63 4.78 -2.38
CA ASN A 13 8.51 4.49 -1.25
C ASN A 13 7.97 3.26 -0.48
N PRO A 14 8.71 2.13 -0.44
CA PRO A 14 8.22 0.90 0.18
C PRO A 14 7.93 1.08 1.67
N TRP A 15 8.66 1.97 2.34
CA TRP A 15 8.54 2.17 3.78
C TRP A 15 7.25 2.95 4.11
N GLU A 16 7.02 4.07 3.43
CA GLU A 16 5.78 4.85 3.58
C GLU A 16 4.54 4.00 3.26
N TYR A 17 4.60 3.25 2.16
CA TYR A 17 3.55 2.32 1.76
C TYR A 17 3.28 1.26 2.82
N LEU A 18 4.31 0.59 3.34
CA LEU A 18 4.14 -0.49 4.32
C LEU A 18 3.59 0.06 5.64
N ASN A 19 4.09 1.20 6.12
CA ASN A 19 3.62 1.84 7.34
C ASN A 19 2.14 2.25 7.24
N ASP A 20 1.74 2.84 6.12
CA ASP A 20 0.34 3.22 5.86
C ASP A 20 -0.57 2.00 5.68
N MET A 21 -0.13 1.01 4.91
CA MET A 21 -0.86 -0.22 4.65
C MET A 21 -1.08 -1.04 5.94
N LEU A 22 -0.06 -1.19 6.79
CA LEU A 22 -0.17 -1.88 8.08
C LEU A 22 -1.15 -1.20 9.04
N ARG A 23 -1.26 0.14 8.99
CA ARG A 23 -2.24 0.89 9.77
C ARG A 23 -3.66 0.71 9.25
N ARG A 24 -3.84 0.70 7.93
CA ARG A 24 -5.17 0.58 7.30
C ARG A 24 -5.70 -0.86 7.34
N ILE A 25 -4.84 -1.85 7.13
CA ILE A 25 -5.25 -3.25 6.95
C ILE A 25 -6.01 -3.84 8.14
N MET A 26 -5.72 -3.35 9.35
CA MET A 26 -6.42 -3.73 10.59
C MET A 26 -7.94 -3.43 10.55
N GLY A 27 -8.36 -2.41 9.79
CA GLY A 27 -9.76 -2.01 9.68
C GLY A 27 -10.30 -2.01 8.24
N HIS A 28 -9.50 -2.43 7.26
CA HIS A 28 -9.87 -2.36 5.86
C HIS A 28 -10.62 -3.63 5.41
N PRO A 29 -11.79 -3.49 4.74
CA PRO A 29 -12.52 -4.65 4.26
C PRO A 29 -11.72 -5.39 3.17
N VAL A 30 -11.72 -6.73 3.25
CA VAL A 30 -10.99 -7.62 2.31
C VAL A 30 -11.34 -7.32 0.84
N ASN A 31 -12.59 -6.94 0.57
CA ASN A 31 -13.11 -6.62 -0.76
C ASN A 31 -12.48 -5.36 -1.37
N ARG A 32 -11.79 -4.54 -0.58
CA ARG A 32 -11.12 -3.31 -1.02
C ARG A 32 -9.61 -3.35 -0.85
N LEU A 33 -9.02 -4.52 -0.58
CA LEU A 33 -7.56 -4.68 -0.51
C LEU A 33 -6.83 -4.24 -1.79
N ARG A 34 -7.50 -4.30 -2.94
CA ARG A 34 -6.96 -3.77 -4.21
C ARG A 34 -6.57 -2.30 -4.13
N GLU A 35 -7.27 -1.49 -3.34
CA GLU A 35 -6.95 -0.07 -3.11
C GLU A 35 -5.66 0.11 -2.30
N LEU A 36 -5.23 -0.93 -1.57
CA LEU A 36 -3.97 -0.96 -0.83
C LEU A 36 -2.83 -1.57 -1.64
N LEU A 37 -3.02 -1.93 -2.90
CA LEU A 37 -1.90 -2.36 -3.75
C LEU A 37 -1.02 -1.15 -4.11
N PRO A 38 0.30 -1.31 -4.27
CA PRO A 38 1.20 -0.20 -4.56
C PRO A 38 0.84 0.58 -5.85
N ASP A 39 0.14 -0.06 -6.79
CA ASP A 39 -0.37 0.57 -8.02
C ASP A 39 -1.55 1.54 -7.78
N GLN A 40 -2.38 1.26 -6.77
CA GLN A 40 -3.59 2.02 -6.44
C GLN A 40 -3.47 2.77 -5.12
N TRP A 41 -2.30 2.67 -4.47
CA TRP A 41 -2.07 3.21 -3.14
C TRP A 41 -2.11 4.74 -3.18
N LYS A 42 -2.97 5.30 -2.33
CA LYS A 42 -3.06 6.74 -2.11
C LYS A 42 -2.64 7.06 -0.69
N PRO A 43 -1.54 7.80 -0.48
CA PRO A 43 -1.16 8.25 0.85
C PRO A 43 -2.29 9.10 1.42
N GLN A 44 -2.72 8.80 2.64
CA GLN A 44 -3.65 9.63 3.39
C GLN A 44 -2.78 10.74 3.95
N THR A 45 -2.47 11.74 3.12
CA THR A 45 -1.98 13.02 3.59
C THR A 45 -3.06 13.58 4.51
N ARG A 46 -2.77 13.56 5.81
CA ARG A 46 -3.53 14.28 6.81
C ARG A 46 -2.91 15.66 6.99
#